data_AF-A0A6J0C9Z7-F1
#
_entry.id   AF-A0A6J0C9Z7-F1
#
_cell.length_a   1.000
_cell.length_b   1.000
_cell.length_c   1.000
_cell.angle_alpha   90.00
_cell.angle_beta   90.00
_cell.angle_gamma   90.00
#
_symmetry.space_group_name_H-M   'P 1'
#
loop_
_entity.id
_entity.type
_entity.pdbx_description
1 polymer ?
#
loop_
_entity_poly.entity_id
_entity_poly.type
_entity_poly.pdbx_seq_one_letter_code
_entity_poly.pdbx_strand_id
1 'polypeptide(L)'
;MHLHFEKNNNAKCDCNILSLSWMGKVPDELPEDEGWKLNRTNYYQEGWLATGNARGLVGVTFTTSHCRTRAAELPLRTNYNLRGHRSEVIMVKWNEPYQKLASCDSSGVIFVWIKYEGKWSIELINDRSTPVTYFSWSHDGRMALICYQDG
;
A
#
# COMPACT_ATOMS: atom_id res chain seq x y z
N MET A 1 -6.00 22.29 6.34
CA MET A 1 -6.25 21.11 5.49
C MET A 1 -7.52 20.46 6.00
N HIS A 2 -8.63 20.54 5.25
CA HIS A 2 -9.90 19.96 5.68
C HIS A 2 -9.98 18.51 5.21
N LEU A 3 -10.05 17.59 6.17
CA LEU A 3 -10.29 16.18 5.92
C LEU A 3 -11.80 16.01 5.66
N HIS A 4 -12.17 15.50 4.49
CA HIS A 4 -13.55 15.20 4.15
C HIS A 4 -13.81 13.71 4.35
N PHE A 5 -14.77 13.37 5.22
CA PHE A 5 -15.17 12.00 5.48
C PHE A 5 -16.41 11.66 4.65
N GLU A 6 -16.24 10.84 3.61
CA GLU A 6 -17.34 10.42 2.74
C GLU A 6 -18.08 9.22 3.36
N LYS A 7 -19.41 9.34 3.59
CA LYS A 7 -20.30 8.26 4.04
C LYS A 7 -20.75 7.36 2.87
N ASN A 8 -19.84 6.97 2.01
CA ASN A 8 -20.14 6.14 0.84
C ASN A 8 -19.55 4.74 1.02
N ASN A 9 -20.39 3.72 0.90
CA ASN A 9 -19.98 2.31 0.99
C ASN A 9 -19.19 1.85 -0.25
N ASN A 10 -19.16 2.65 -1.32
CA ASN A 10 -18.39 2.38 -2.53
C ASN A 10 -17.21 3.36 -2.65
N ALA A 11 -16.01 2.81 -2.85
CA ALA A 11 -14.87 3.60 -3.30
C ALA A 11 -14.84 3.60 -4.84
N LYS A 12 -14.77 4.80 -5.43
CA LYS A 12 -14.58 4.97 -6.88
C LYS A 12 -13.28 5.73 -7.13
N CYS A 13 -12.59 5.36 -8.20
CA CYS A 13 -11.48 6.13 -8.76
C CYS A 13 -11.93 6.67 -10.12
N ASP A 14 -11.48 7.86 -10.47
CA ASP A 14 -11.68 8.49 -11.79
C ASP A 14 -10.65 8.00 -12.83
N CYS A 15 -9.86 6.97 -12.47
CA CYS A 15 -8.77 6.44 -13.26
C CYS A 15 -8.73 4.92 -13.19
N ASN A 16 -8.22 4.29 -14.24
CA ASN A 16 -7.98 2.86 -14.30
C ASN A 16 -6.96 2.46 -13.23
N ILE A 17 -7.37 1.56 -12.35
CA ILE A 17 -6.47 0.89 -11.40
C ILE A 17 -5.75 -0.22 -12.16
N LEU A 18 -4.42 -0.20 -12.09
CA LEU A 18 -3.55 -1.15 -12.79
C LEU A 18 -2.99 -2.21 -11.84
N SER A 19 -2.85 -1.89 -10.55
CA SER A 19 -2.37 -2.81 -9.53
C SER A 19 -3.04 -2.55 -8.19
N LEU A 20 -3.24 -3.63 -7.44
CA LEU A 20 -3.79 -3.62 -6.08
C LEU A 20 -2.93 -4.48 -5.17
N SER A 21 -2.75 -4.05 -3.92
CA SER A 21 -2.18 -4.88 -2.86
C SER A 21 -2.81 -4.56 -1.50
N TRP A 22 -2.95 -5.57 -0.65
CA TRP A 22 -3.53 -5.46 0.68
C TRP A 22 -2.47 -5.73 1.74
N MET A 23 -2.51 -4.95 2.82
CA MET A 23 -1.79 -5.22 4.06
C MET A 23 -2.79 -5.14 5.22
N GLY A 24 -2.79 -6.14 6.09
CA GLY A 24 -3.67 -6.13 7.27
C GLY A 24 -3.31 -5.02 8.25
N LYS A 25 -4.23 -4.73 9.17
CA LYS A 25 -3.99 -3.76 10.25
C LYS A 25 -2.91 -4.28 11.18
N VAL A 26 -1.79 -3.57 11.24
CA VAL A 26 -0.76 -3.75 12.26
C VAL A 26 -1.12 -2.84 13.45
N PRO A 27 -1.02 -3.29 14.71
CA PRO A 27 -1.16 -2.43 15.87
C PRO A 27 -0.17 -1.27 15.83
N ASP A 28 -0.60 -0.08 16.27
CA ASP A 28 0.27 1.10 16.35
C ASP A 28 1.39 0.91 17.39
N GLU A 29 1.16 0.09 18.41
CA GLU A 29 2.14 -0.28 19.44
C GLU A 29 2.40 -1.79 19.43
N LEU A 30 3.67 -2.18 19.40
CA LEU A 30 4.08 -3.57 19.55
C LEU A 30 4.30 -3.88 21.04
N PRO A 31 3.81 -5.03 21.55
CA PRO A 31 4.13 -5.45 22.91
C PRO A 31 5.65 -5.56 23.09
N GLU A 32 6.20 -4.90 24.11
CA GLU A 32 7.65 -4.82 24.34
C GLU A 32 8.32 -6.20 24.52
N ASP A 33 7.58 -7.18 25.07
CA ASP A 33 8.17 -8.43 25.57
C ASP A 33 8.01 -9.67 24.65
N GLU A 34 7.12 -9.65 23.66
CA GLU A 34 6.76 -10.86 22.90
C GLU A 34 6.89 -10.72 21.37
N GLY A 35 7.26 -9.52 20.89
CA GLY A 35 7.19 -9.20 19.48
C GLY A 35 5.76 -9.26 18.94
N TRP A 36 5.55 -8.79 17.71
CA TRP A 36 4.24 -8.88 17.09
C TRP A 36 3.93 -10.32 16.65
N LYS A 37 2.85 -10.91 17.17
CA LYS A 37 2.33 -12.20 16.71
C LYS A 37 1.11 -11.98 15.80
N LEU A 38 1.21 -12.42 14.54
CA LEU A 38 0.13 -12.34 13.56
C LEU A 38 -1.08 -13.18 13.99
N ASN A 39 -2.14 -12.53 14.47
CA ASN A 39 -3.45 -13.16 14.62
C ASN A 39 -4.17 -13.15 13.26
N ARG A 40 -4.03 -14.24 12.50
CA ARG A 40 -4.54 -14.38 11.12
C ARG A 40 -6.05 -14.10 10.99
N THR A 41 -6.84 -14.40 12.02
CA THR A 41 -8.30 -14.28 11.96
C THR A 41 -8.77 -12.83 11.88
N ASN A 42 -8.07 -11.92 12.56
CA ASN A 42 -8.46 -10.50 12.63
C ASN A 42 -7.58 -9.61 11.73
N TYR A 43 -6.34 -10.03 11.44
CA TYR A 43 -5.38 -9.21 10.69
C TYR A 43 -5.89 -8.77 9.32
N TYR A 44 -6.60 -9.65 8.61
CA TYR A 44 -7.09 -9.36 7.27
C TYR A 44 -8.51 -8.76 7.24
N GLN A 45 -9.14 -8.50 8.39
CA GLN A 45 -10.49 -7.90 8.44
C GLN A 45 -10.49 -6.41 8.13
N GLU A 46 -9.51 -5.69 8.68
CA GLU A 46 -9.24 -4.28 8.43
C GLU A 46 -7.80 -4.13 7.94
N GLY A 47 -7.53 -3.13 7.11
CA GLY A 47 -6.20 -2.96 6.58
C GLY A 47 -6.06 -1.83 5.57
N TRP A 48 -4.87 -1.75 5.01
CA TRP A 48 -4.47 -0.79 4.01
C TRP A 48 -4.53 -1.41 2.61
N LEU A 49 -5.42 -0.88 1.78
CA LEU A 49 -5.48 -1.16 0.35
C LEU A 49 -4.61 -0.14 -0.39
N ALA A 50 -3.56 -0.62 -1.05
CA ALA A 50 -2.76 0.19 -1.97
C ALA A 50 -3.23 -0.03 -3.41
N THR A 51 -3.23 1.05 -4.19
CA THR A 51 -3.64 1.05 -5.60
C THR A 51 -2.63 1.82 -6.43
N GLY A 52 -2.12 1.22 -7.51
CA GLY A 52 -1.43 1.93 -8.57
C GLY A 52 -2.39 2.22 -9.73
N ASN A 53 -2.29 3.40 -10.36
CA ASN A 53 -3.20 3.77 -11.44
C ASN A 53 -2.49 4.33 -12.69
N ALA A 54 -3.25 4.44 -13.77
CA ALA A 54 -2.79 4.93 -15.07
C ALA A 54 -2.42 6.43 -15.11
N ARG A 55 -2.53 7.16 -13.99
CA ARG A 55 -2.16 8.59 -13.87
C ARG A 55 -0.91 8.80 -13.01
N GLY A 56 -0.18 7.74 -12.68
CA GLY A 56 1.04 7.85 -11.88
C GLY A 56 0.77 8.09 -10.38
N LEU A 57 -0.44 7.80 -9.91
CA LEU A 57 -0.81 7.97 -8.51
C LEU A 57 -0.78 6.65 -7.76
N VAL A 58 -0.23 6.69 -6.54
CA VAL A 58 -0.38 5.61 -5.57
C VAL A 58 -1.45 6.01 -4.55
N GLY A 59 -2.58 5.33 -4.59
CA GLY A 59 -3.65 5.48 -3.59
C GLY A 59 -3.40 4.53 -2.42
N VAL A 60 -3.58 5.00 -1.18
CA VAL A 60 -3.50 4.15 0.02
C VAL A 60 -4.73 4.41 0.90
N THR A 61 -5.59 3.41 1.03
CA THR A 61 -6.89 3.53 1.70
C THR A 61 -6.99 2.56 2.87
N PHE A 62 -7.24 3.05 4.07
CA PHE A 62 -7.63 2.19 5.20
C PHE A 62 -9.10 1.80 5.07
N THR A 63 -9.40 0.51 5.05
CA THR A 63 -10.77 -0.01 4.87
C THR A 63 -10.92 -1.41 5.44
N THR A 64 -12.11 -2.00 5.30
CA THR A 64 -12.41 -3.38 5.70
C THR A 64 -12.63 -4.27 4.48
N SER A 65 -12.20 -5.53 4.58
CA SER A 65 -12.41 -6.56 3.55
C SER A 65 -13.76 -7.29 3.69
N HIS A 66 -14.45 -7.13 4.83
CA HIS A 66 -15.69 -7.85 5.11
C HIS A 66 -16.91 -7.10 4.58
N CYS A 67 -17.66 -7.75 3.68
CA CYS A 67 -18.87 -7.20 3.06
C CYS A 67 -20.18 -7.60 3.76
N ARG A 68 -20.14 -8.41 4.83
CA ARG A 68 -21.34 -9.13 5.33
C ARG A 68 -21.57 -9.17 6.83
N THR A 69 -20.90 -8.37 7.64
CA THR A 69 -21.28 -8.28 9.05
C THR A 69 -22.37 -7.23 9.23
N ARG A 70 -23.47 -7.62 9.90
CA ARG A 70 -24.40 -6.70 10.60
C ARG A 70 -23.69 -6.01 11.78
N ALA A 71 -22.41 -5.69 11.63
CA ALA A 71 -21.61 -5.08 12.67
C ALA A 71 -21.97 -3.59 12.74
N ALA A 72 -22.26 -3.15 13.96
CA ALA A 72 -22.37 -1.75 14.31
C ALA A 72 -21.01 -1.08 14.02
N GLU A 73 -21.03 -0.11 13.10
CA GLU A 73 -19.93 0.80 12.75
C GLU A 73 -18.74 0.19 11.97
N LEU A 74 -18.61 0.63 10.71
CA LEU A 74 -17.43 0.39 9.88
C LEU A 74 -16.26 1.28 10.33
N PRO A 75 -15.00 0.87 10.14
CA PRO A 75 -13.86 1.71 10.48
C PRO A 75 -13.88 3.02 9.68
N LEU A 76 -13.39 4.08 10.31
CA LEU A 76 -13.26 5.38 9.66
C LEU A 76 -12.27 5.28 8.49
N ARG A 77 -12.78 5.45 7.29
CA ARG A 77 -11.98 5.38 6.06
C ARG A 77 -11.00 6.55 6.00
N THR A 78 -9.72 6.22 5.83
CA THR A 78 -8.64 7.20 5.60
C THR A 78 -8.04 6.97 4.23
N ASN A 79 -7.86 8.03 3.43
CA ASN A 79 -7.33 7.95 2.07
C ASN A 79 -6.09 8.84 1.91
N TYR A 80 -5.02 8.31 1.32
CA TYR A 80 -3.83 9.04 0.93
C TYR A 80 -3.59 8.91 -0.58
N ASN A 81 -3.03 9.98 -1.15
CA ASN A 81 -2.70 10.09 -2.57
C ASN A 81 -1.21 10.43 -2.68
N LEU A 82 -0.36 9.41 -2.80
CA LEU A 82 1.08 9.56 -2.88
C LEU A 82 1.46 9.88 -4.33
N ARG A 83 2.20 10.97 -4.51
CA ARG A 83 2.55 11.54 -5.82
C ARG A 83 4.06 11.56 -5.98
N GLY A 84 4.51 11.29 -7.21
CA GLY A 84 5.91 11.45 -7.60
C GLY A 84 6.24 10.72 -8.89
N HIS A 85 5.54 9.61 -9.18
CA HIS A 85 5.69 8.90 -10.44
C HIS A 85 5.23 9.79 -11.59
N ARG A 86 5.95 9.72 -12.71
CA ARG A 86 5.67 10.49 -13.92
C ARG A 86 4.99 9.64 -15.01
N SER A 87 4.91 8.34 -14.78
CA SER A 87 4.34 7.34 -15.66
C SER A 87 3.31 6.50 -14.89
N GLU A 88 2.60 5.62 -15.58
CA GLU A 88 1.58 4.74 -15.00
C GLU A 88 2.17 3.87 -13.89
N VAL A 89 1.53 3.81 -12.72
CA VAL A 89 1.97 2.90 -11.64
C VAL A 89 1.39 1.51 -11.92
N ILE A 90 2.24 0.64 -12.47
CA ILE A 90 1.88 -0.70 -12.91
C ILE A 90 1.97 -1.74 -11.80
N MET A 91 2.66 -1.44 -10.68
CA MET A 91 2.80 -2.38 -9.57
C MET A 91 2.84 -1.68 -8.22
N VAL A 92 2.15 -2.25 -7.23
CA VAL A 92 2.24 -1.88 -5.82
C VAL A 92 2.39 -3.13 -4.94
N LYS A 93 3.34 -3.14 -4.00
CA LYS A 93 3.66 -4.30 -3.15
C LYS A 93 3.99 -3.89 -1.72
N TRP A 94 3.24 -4.43 -0.76
CA TRP A 94 3.49 -4.19 0.67
C TRP A 94 4.64 -5.03 1.18
N ASN A 95 5.50 -4.41 1.98
CA ASN A 95 6.42 -5.04 2.90
C ASN A 95 5.75 -5.02 4.27
N GLU A 96 4.99 -6.07 4.61
CA GLU A 96 4.20 -6.11 5.84
C GLU A 96 5.07 -5.98 7.11
N PRO A 97 6.22 -6.68 7.24
CA PRO A 97 7.05 -6.60 8.45
C PRO A 97 7.55 -5.18 8.77
N TYR A 98 7.88 -4.39 7.75
CA TYR A 98 8.40 -3.03 7.92
C TYR A 98 7.36 -1.94 7.60
N GLN A 99 6.11 -2.33 7.28
CA GLN A 99 5.03 -1.42 6.90
C GLN A 99 5.40 -0.43 5.77
N LYS A 100 6.21 -0.90 4.81
CA LYS A 100 6.63 -0.11 3.65
C LYS A 100 5.82 -0.49 2.42
N LEU A 101 5.66 0.45 1.50
CA LEU A 101 4.99 0.21 0.23
C LEU A 101 5.98 0.43 -0.90
N ALA A 102 6.24 -0.59 -1.73
CA ALA A 102 6.88 -0.40 -3.02
C ALA A 102 5.83 -0.02 -4.07
N SER A 103 6.17 0.94 -4.93
CA SER A 103 5.45 1.21 -6.18
C SER A 103 6.43 1.26 -7.34
N CYS A 104 6.06 0.66 -8.47
CA CYS A 104 6.85 0.67 -9.70
C CYS A 104 6.01 1.28 -10.83
N ASP A 105 6.59 2.20 -11.60
CA ASP A 105 5.96 2.74 -12.80
C ASP A 105 6.45 2.08 -14.09
N SER A 106 5.72 2.35 -15.19
CA SER A 106 6.02 1.79 -16.52
C SER A 106 7.34 2.28 -17.12
N SER A 107 7.96 3.33 -16.57
CA SER A 107 9.30 3.78 -16.94
C SER A 107 10.43 3.07 -16.17
N GLY A 108 10.10 2.23 -15.19
CA GLY A 108 11.09 1.51 -14.38
C GLY A 108 11.54 2.25 -13.12
N VAL A 109 10.85 3.33 -12.74
CA VAL A 109 11.10 4.01 -11.47
C VAL A 109 10.39 3.26 -10.36
N ILE A 110 11.11 3.02 -9.27
CA ILE A 110 10.60 2.39 -8.06
C ILE A 110 10.71 3.39 -6.92
N PHE A 111 9.61 3.58 -6.19
CA PHE A 111 9.62 4.25 -4.90
C PHE A 111 9.30 3.27 -3.78
N VAL A 112 10.00 3.44 -2.66
CA VAL A 112 9.65 2.81 -1.38
C VAL A 112 9.12 3.90 -0.47
N TRP A 113 7.85 3.77 -0.09
CA TRP A 113 7.15 4.71 0.77
C TRP A 113 7.14 4.23 2.22
N ILE A 114 7.32 5.16 3.15
CA ILE A 114 7.19 4.94 4.59
C ILE A 114 6.18 5.94 5.18
N LYS A 115 5.42 5.49 6.18
CA LYS A 115 4.51 6.33 6.95
C LYS A 115 5.09 6.55 8.34
N TYR A 116 5.29 7.81 8.72
CA TYR A 116 5.73 8.22 10.05
C TYR A 116 4.83 9.34 10.57
N GLU A 117 4.30 9.18 11.79
CA GLU A 117 3.42 10.17 12.43
C GLU A 117 2.27 10.68 11.52
N GLY A 118 1.61 9.76 10.82
CA GLY A 118 0.49 10.09 9.94
C GLY A 118 0.87 10.71 8.58
N LYS A 119 2.17 10.91 8.31
CA LYS A 119 2.68 11.47 7.05
C LYS A 119 3.43 10.42 6.24
N TRP A 120 3.24 10.46 4.92
CA TRP A 120 3.94 9.60 3.99
C TRP A 120 5.13 10.32 3.35
N SER A 121 6.25 9.62 3.22
CA SER A 121 7.44 10.08 2.51
C SER A 121 8.05 8.95 1.67
N ILE A 122 8.85 9.35 0.67
CA ILE A 122 9.70 8.41 -0.07
C ILE A 122 10.95 8.19 0.77
N GLU A 123 11.23 6.93 1.11
CA GLU A 123 12.45 6.51 1.79
C GLU A 123 13.54 6.17 0.77
N LEU A 124 13.18 5.50 -0.33
CA LEU A 124 14.12 5.06 -1.36
C LEU A 124 13.56 5.32 -2.76
N ILE A 125 14.45 5.73 -3.66
CA ILE A 125 14.20 5.85 -5.09
C ILE A 125 15.20 4.94 -5.81
N ASN A 126 14.70 4.12 -6.73
CA ASN A 126 15.51 3.41 -7.70
C ASN A 126 15.00 3.75 -9.11
N ASP A 127 15.83 4.41 -9.90
CA ASP A 127 15.53 4.79 -11.27
C ASP A 127 16.56 4.13 -12.19
N ARG A 128 16.21 2.93 -12.67
CA ARG A 128 17.04 2.21 -13.63
C ARG A 128 16.68 2.57 -15.09
N SER A 129 15.58 3.29 -15.29
CA SER A 129 15.01 3.54 -16.63
C SER A 129 14.76 2.27 -17.46
N THR A 130 14.64 1.11 -16.80
CA THR A 130 14.24 -0.17 -17.40
C THR A 130 12.94 -0.64 -16.75
N PRO A 131 11.89 -0.99 -17.52
CA PRO A 131 10.63 -1.46 -16.95
C PRO A 131 10.82 -2.67 -16.02
N VAL A 132 10.14 -2.61 -14.87
CA VAL A 132 10.09 -3.71 -13.90
C VAL A 132 9.00 -4.69 -14.33
N THR A 133 9.38 -5.94 -14.56
CA THR A 133 8.44 -7.01 -14.94
C THR A 133 7.91 -7.75 -13.71
N TYR A 134 8.69 -7.81 -12.63
CA TYR A 134 8.27 -8.42 -11.37
C TYR A 134 8.94 -7.77 -10.16
N PHE A 135 8.20 -7.68 -9.06
CA PHE A 135 8.70 -7.19 -7.77
C PHE A 135 8.11 -8.05 -6.65
N SER A 136 8.96 -8.49 -5.72
CA SER A 136 8.52 -9.17 -4.49
C SER A 136 9.41 -8.83 -3.31
N TRP A 137 8.81 -8.65 -2.14
CA TRP A 137 9.54 -8.65 -0.87
C TRP A 137 9.79 -10.08 -0.40
N SER A 138 10.88 -10.29 0.35
CA SER A 138 11.06 -11.51 1.14
C SER A 138 10.03 -11.57 2.27
N HIS A 139 9.77 -12.78 2.79
CA HIS A 139 8.80 -12.99 3.87
C HIS A 139 9.13 -12.19 5.13
N ASP A 140 10.42 -12.06 5.46
CA ASP A 140 10.91 -11.26 6.59
C ASP A 140 11.05 -9.76 6.26
N GLY A 141 10.75 -9.36 5.02
CA GLY A 141 10.79 -7.98 4.55
C GLY A 141 12.19 -7.38 4.39
N ARG A 142 13.27 -8.15 4.62
CA ARG A 142 14.66 -7.65 4.59
C ARG A 142 15.24 -7.51 3.19
N MET A 143 14.69 -8.24 2.22
CA MET A 143 15.18 -8.26 0.84
C MET A 143 14.03 -7.98 -0.13
N ALA A 144 14.40 -7.46 -1.30
CA ALA A 144 13.50 -7.34 -2.45
C ALA A 144 14.10 -8.08 -3.64
N LEU A 145 13.26 -8.82 -4.35
CA LEU A 145 13.53 -9.34 -5.69
C LEU A 145 12.94 -8.35 -6.70
N ILE A 146 13.74 -7.96 -7.68
CA ILE A 146 13.30 -7.11 -8.79
C ILE A 146 13.74 -7.78 -10.09
N CYS A 147 12.79 -8.06 -10.97
CA CYS A 147 13.05 -8.53 -12.32
C CYS A 147 12.84 -7.37 -13.29
N TYR A 148 13.83 -7.11 -14.13
CA TYR A 148 13.74 -6.08 -15.15
C TYR A 148 13.48 -6.71 -16.51
N GLN A 149 13.01 -5.89 -17.44
CA GLN A 149 12.74 -6.34 -18.81
C GLN A 149 14.03 -6.68 -19.58
N ASP A 150 15.18 -6.11 -19.19
CA ASP A 150 16.46 -6.26 -19.90
C ASP A 150 17.26 -7.53 -19.52
N GLY A 151 16.79 -8.32 -18.55
CA GLY A 151 17.46 -9.54 -18.08
C GLY A 151 18.27 -9.28 -16.81
#